data_AF-A0A1M7FNH6-F1
#
_entry.id   AF-A0A1M7FNH6-F1
#
_cell.length_a   1.000
_cell.length_b   1.000
_cell.length_c   1.000
_cell.angle_alpha   90.00
_cell.angle_beta   90.00
_cell.angle_gamma   90.00
#
_symmetry.space_group_name_H-M   'P 1'
#
loop_
_entity.id
_entity.type
_entity.pdbx_description
1 polymer ?
#
loop_
_entity_poly.entity_id
_entity_poly.type
_entity_poly.pdbx_seq_one_letter_code
_entity_poly.pdbx_strand_id
1 'polypeptide(L)'
;MKELVSITSALYQVHLNFYLSDNKNNTELDFINCKIEDTALLISENRIKEDSPKEGITIKRHIKLRQFLKELKERKVILDTERKVNLLLENSNTEDQNTKSDSEEVEKPLPYKIALLQELGFFELDKIKKLTKENTFKVIQKLTGGTHRTIKGNVNVLNYDSNEDRAKYTSNNYTDDVKNYLDKLK
;
A
#
# COMPACT_ATOMS: atom_id res chain seq x y z
N MET A 1 19.17 -2.18 37.63
CA MET A 1 18.49 -3.50 37.61
C MET A 1 17.49 -3.43 36.46
N LYS A 2 17.83 -3.91 35.25
CA LYS A 2 16.88 -3.89 34.13
C LYS A 2 15.98 -5.10 34.29
N GLU A 3 14.71 -4.86 34.61
CA GLU A 3 13.70 -5.89 34.73
C GLU A 3 13.58 -6.60 33.36
N LEU A 4 13.67 -7.92 33.36
CA LEU A 4 13.43 -8.71 32.15
C LEU A 4 11.93 -8.70 31.94
N VAL A 5 11.49 -7.92 30.96
CA VAL A 5 10.07 -7.74 30.67
C VAL A 5 9.74 -8.46 29.39
N SER A 6 8.66 -9.23 29.41
CA SER A 6 8.06 -9.81 28.20
C SER A 6 7.95 -8.77 27.09
N ILE A 7 8.10 -9.19 25.82
CA ILE A 7 7.88 -8.32 24.65
C ILE A 7 6.46 -7.76 24.63
N THR A 8 5.50 -8.48 25.21
CA THR A 8 4.10 -8.03 25.34
C THR A 8 3.86 -7.06 26.50
N SER A 9 4.88 -6.76 27.31
CA SER A 9 4.71 -5.89 28.46
C SER A 9 4.63 -4.41 28.08
N ALA A 10 3.91 -3.63 28.89
CA ALA A 10 3.85 -2.18 28.73
C ALA A 10 5.24 -1.53 28.81
N LEU A 11 6.13 -2.04 29.66
CA LEU A 11 7.48 -1.50 29.83
C LEU A 11 8.35 -1.74 28.58
N TYR A 12 8.20 -2.88 27.90
CA TYR A 12 8.84 -3.10 26.60
C TYR A 12 8.37 -2.07 25.57
N GLN A 13 7.06 -1.81 25.51
CA GLN A 13 6.47 -0.83 24.59
C GLN A 13 6.97 0.60 24.87
N VAL A 14 7.10 0.98 26.15
CA VAL A 14 7.70 2.27 26.53
C VAL A 14 9.15 2.39 26.05
N HIS A 15 9.96 1.35 26.24
CA HIS A 15 11.36 1.36 25.77
C HIS A 15 11.46 1.40 24.24
N LEU A 16 10.60 0.68 23.54
CA LEU A 16 10.53 0.72 22.08
C LEU A 16 10.17 2.13 21.60
N ASN A 17 9.12 2.74 22.14
CA ASN A 17 8.68 4.08 21.76
C ASN A 17 9.76 5.13 22.01
N PHE A 18 10.48 5.04 23.13
CA PHE A 18 11.60 5.92 23.43
C PHE A 18 12.75 5.75 22.42
N TYR A 19 13.09 4.49 22.08
CA TYR A 19 14.11 4.21 21.07
C TYR A 19 13.75 4.73 19.68
N LEU A 20 12.47 4.65 19.31
CA LEU A 20 11.96 5.17 18.03
C LEU A 20 11.89 6.71 18.02
N SER A 21 11.69 7.36 19.16
CA SER A 21 11.66 8.83 19.23
C SER A 21 13.03 9.49 19.06
N ASP A 22 14.11 8.78 19.41
CA ASP A 22 15.46 9.33 19.41
C ASP A 22 16.09 9.44 18.01
N ASN A 23 15.58 8.72 17.00
CA ASN A 23 16.07 8.80 15.61
C ASN A 23 15.00 8.38 14.60
N LYS A 24 14.69 9.26 13.63
CA LYS A 24 13.65 9.03 12.60
C LYS A 24 13.90 7.82 11.70
N ASN A 25 15.14 7.32 11.65
CA ASN A 25 15.50 6.15 10.84
C ASN A 25 15.51 4.84 11.63
N ASN A 26 15.30 4.88 12.95
CA ASN A 26 15.26 3.67 13.76
C ASN A 26 13.99 2.87 13.47
N THR A 27 14.15 1.56 13.31
CA THR A 27 13.04 0.63 13.17
C THR A 27 12.89 -0.24 14.42
N GLU A 28 11.72 -0.86 14.60
CA GLU A 28 11.52 -1.89 15.63
C GLU A 28 12.54 -3.04 15.47
N LEU A 29 12.94 -3.33 14.22
CA LEU A 29 13.92 -4.35 13.91
C LEU A 29 15.31 -4.00 14.48
N ASP A 30 15.72 -2.74 14.39
CA ASP A 30 16.99 -2.25 14.95
C ASP A 30 16.99 -2.35 16.48
N PHE A 31 15.87 -1.98 17.10
CA PHE A 31 15.67 -2.14 18.53
C PHE A 31 15.78 -3.61 18.97
N ILE A 32 15.12 -4.51 18.25
CA ILE A 32 15.14 -5.95 18.56
C ILE A 32 16.53 -6.53 18.37
N ASN A 33 17.25 -6.17 17.30
CA ASN A 33 18.63 -6.62 17.10
C ASN A 33 19.53 -6.21 18.27
N CYS A 34 19.44 -4.94 18.70
CA CYS A 34 20.14 -4.45 19.88
C CYS A 34 19.78 -5.25 21.15
N LYS A 35 18.49 -5.52 21.38
CA LYS A 35 18.05 -6.33 22.54
C LYS A 35 18.50 -7.79 22.49
N ILE A 36 18.59 -8.39 21.30
CA ILE A 36 19.11 -9.74 21.12
C ILE A 36 20.58 -9.78 21.52
N GLU A 37 21.39 -8.83 21.05
CA GLU A 37 22.82 -8.72 21.38
C GLU A 37 23.04 -8.50 22.87
N ASP A 38 22.35 -7.52 23.47
CA ASP A 38 22.38 -7.26 24.91
C ASP A 38 22.05 -8.51 25.73
N THR A 39 20.98 -9.22 25.34
CA THR A 39 20.51 -10.41 26.09
C THR A 39 21.45 -11.59 25.91
N ALA A 40 22.01 -11.78 24.70
CA ALA A 40 22.99 -12.83 24.43
C ALA A 40 24.29 -12.60 25.21
N LEU A 41 24.76 -11.36 25.28
CA LEU A 41 25.93 -10.98 26.07
C LEU A 41 25.69 -11.27 27.56
N LEU A 42 24.55 -10.84 28.11
CA LEU A 42 24.18 -11.14 29.49
C LEU A 42 24.14 -12.65 29.78
N ILE A 43 23.62 -13.47 28.86
CA ILE A 43 23.62 -14.93 29.02
C ILE A 43 25.05 -15.48 29.06
N SER A 44 25.96 -14.96 28.22
CA SER A 44 27.35 -15.40 28.16
C SER A 44 28.15 -15.02 29.42
N GLU A 45 27.99 -13.78 29.91
CA GLU A 45 28.65 -13.29 31.14
C GLU A 45 28.19 -14.05 32.38
N ASN A 46 26.94 -14.53 32.40
CA ASN A 46 26.42 -15.32 33.51
C ASN A 46 26.88 -16.79 33.49
N ARG A 47 27.29 -17.35 32.34
CA ARG A 47 27.88 -18.70 32.26
C ARG A 47 29.26 -18.79 32.92
N ILE A 48 30.04 -17.70 32.89
CA ILE A 48 31.42 -17.68 33.42
C ILE A 48 31.45 -17.70 34.97
N LYS A 49 30.30 -17.51 35.64
CA LYS A 49 30.20 -17.45 37.12
C LYS A 49 29.63 -18.72 37.76
N GLU A 50 29.43 -19.79 36.98
CA GLU A 50 28.82 -21.05 37.44
C GLU A 50 29.71 -21.89 38.38
N ASP A 51 30.98 -21.52 38.61
CA ASP A 51 31.88 -22.18 39.57
C ASP A 51 31.62 -21.82 41.06
N SER A 52 30.52 -21.12 41.38
CA SER A 52 30.17 -20.79 42.77
C SER A 52 28.71 -21.15 43.13
N PRO A 53 28.47 -21.76 44.30
CA PRO A 53 27.16 -22.31 44.67
C PRO A 53 26.18 -21.17 45.04
N LYS A 54 25.43 -20.66 44.06
CA LYS A 54 24.28 -19.75 44.26
C LYS A 54 23.07 -20.28 43.51
N GLU A 55 22.49 -21.34 44.07
CA GLU A 55 21.87 -22.45 43.34
C GLU A 55 20.33 -22.38 43.15
N GLY A 56 19.75 -21.20 42.96
CA GLY A 56 18.32 -21.13 42.62
C GLY A 56 17.85 -19.85 41.96
N ILE A 57 18.29 -18.70 42.49
CA ILE A 57 17.94 -17.39 41.91
C ILE A 57 18.65 -17.19 40.56
N THR A 58 19.92 -17.61 40.45
CA THR A 58 20.72 -17.53 39.22
C THR A 58 20.14 -18.39 38.10
N ILE A 59 19.70 -19.62 38.43
CA ILE A 59 19.08 -20.55 37.49
C ILE A 59 17.75 -19.99 36.96
N LYS A 60 16.87 -19.51 37.85
CA LYS A 60 15.60 -18.88 37.46
C LYS A 60 15.80 -17.66 36.56
N ARG A 61 16.83 -16.86 36.83
CA ARG A 61 17.19 -15.70 36.00
C ARG A 61 17.68 -16.12 34.61
N HIS A 62 18.50 -17.16 34.53
CA HIS A 62 19.00 -17.70 33.26
C HIS A 62 17.88 -18.26 32.39
N ILE A 63 16.93 -18.97 33.00
CA ILE A 63 15.74 -19.48 32.31
C ILE A 63 14.93 -18.31 31.73
N LYS A 64 14.66 -17.26 32.52
CA LYS A 64 13.96 -16.06 32.05
C LYS A 64 14.70 -15.34 30.91
N LEU A 65 16.04 -15.23 31.00
CA LEU A 65 16.85 -14.63 29.92
C LEU A 65 16.75 -15.41 28.62
N ARG A 66 16.83 -16.74 28.69
CA ARG A 66 16.70 -17.61 27.52
C ARG A 66 15.30 -17.54 26.90
N GLN A 67 14.27 -17.49 27.73
CA GLN A 67 12.89 -17.33 27.27
C GLN A 67 12.70 -15.98 26.57
N PHE A 68 13.18 -14.89 27.16
CA PHE A 68 13.11 -13.57 26.55
C PHE A 68 13.90 -13.49 25.23
N LEU A 69 15.10 -14.11 25.17
CA LEU A 69 15.88 -14.20 23.93
C LEU A 69 15.14 -14.98 22.84
N LYS A 70 14.39 -16.02 23.21
CA LYS A 70 13.55 -16.78 22.27
C LYS A 70 12.43 -15.90 21.70
N GLU A 71 11.71 -15.19 22.56
CA GLU A 71 10.66 -14.25 22.14
C GLU A 71 11.20 -13.18 21.18
N LEU A 72 12.39 -12.63 21.44
CA LEU A 72 13.01 -11.61 20.59
C LEU A 72 13.33 -12.16 19.20
N LYS A 73 13.85 -13.38 19.13
CA LYS A 73 14.15 -14.05 17.85
C LYS A 73 12.89 -14.36 17.07
N GLU A 74 11.81 -14.79 17.73
CA GLU A 74 10.51 -15.02 17.09
C GLU A 74 9.93 -13.72 16.52
N ARG A 75 9.96 -12.62 17.30
CA ARG A 75 9.50 -11.31 16.82
C ARG A 75 10.32 -10.79 15.65
N LYS A 76 11.64 -11.00 15.66
CA LYS A 76 12.52 -10.66 14.53
C LYS A 76 12.07 -11.36 13.23
N VAL A 77 11.82 -12.67 13.28
CA VAL A 77 11.36 -13.43 12.11
C VAL A 77 10.03 -12.91 11.58
N ILE A 78 9.10 -12.55 12.47
CA ILE A 78 7.82 -11.95 12.10
C ILE A 78 8.04 -10.62 11.37
N LEU A 79 8.84 -9.71 11.93
CA LEU A 79 9.12 -8.41 11.30
C LEU A 79 9.84 -8.54 9.96
N ASP A 80 10.79 -9.47 9.84
CA ASP A 80 11.47 -9.74 8.56
C ASP A 80 10.47 -10.25 7.52
N THR A 81 9.47 -11.03 7.94
CA THR A 81 8.40 -11.52 7.07
C THR A 81 7.44 -10.40 6.67
N GLU A 82 6.99 -9.59 7.63
CA GLU A 82 6.14 -8.40 7.39
C GLU A 82 6.82 -7.43 6.43
N ARG A 83 8.13 -7.17 6.60
CA ARG A 83 8.90 -6.33 5.67
C ARG A 83 8.94 -6.92 4.25
N LYS A 84 9.17 -8.23 4.11
CA LYS A 84 9.14 -8.90 2.80
C LYS A 84 7.76 -8.84 2.16
N VAL A 85 6.70 -9.07 2.92
CA VAL A 85 5.31 -8.96 2.44
C VAL A 85 5.01 -7.53 2.00
N ASN A 86 5.40 -6.53 2.78
CA ASN A 86 5.21 -5.12 2.41
C ASN A 86 5.97 -4.77 1.13
N LEU A 87 7.23 -5.21 0.98
CA LEU A 87 7.98 -5.04 -0.26
C LEU A 87 7.30 -5.73 -1.45
N LEU A 88 6.75 -6.93 -1.25
CA LEU A 88 5.99 -7.61 -2.30
C LEU A 88 4.70 -6.87 -2.64
N LEU A 89 3.96 -6.34 -1.66
CA LEU A 89 2.76 -5.54 -1.89
C LEU A 89 3.06 -4.20 -2.58
N GLU A 90 4.16 -3.54 -2.20
CA GLU A 90 4.67 -2.35 -2.88
C GLU A 90 5.08 -2.66 -4.32
N ASN A 91 5.68 -3.83 -4.56
CA ASN A 91 6.04 -4.32 -5.89
C ASN A 91 4.80 -4.69 -6.73
N SER A 92 3.78 -5.32 -6.14
CA SER A 92 2.50 -5.60 -6.81
C SER A 92 1.71 -4.33 -7.15
N ASN A 93 1.84 -3.28 -6.32
CA ASN A 93 1.29 -1.95 -6.60
C ASN A 93 2.15 -1.13 -7.58
N THR A 94 3.37 -1.58 -7.89
CA THR A 94 4.25 -0.96 -8.89
C THR A 94 4.32 -1.70 -10.23
N GLU A 95 3.73 -2.89 -10.36
CA GLU A 95 3.39 -3.44 -11.69
C GLU A 95 2.33 -2.58 -12.41
N ASP A 96 1.59 -1.72 -11.69
CA ASP A 96 0.73 -0.66 -12.25
C ASP A 96 1.40 0.73 -12.29
N GLN A 97 2.68 0.89 -11.89
CA GLN A 97 3.35 2.21 -11.79
C GLN A 97 4.79 2.27 -12.33
N ASN A 98 5.31 1.23 -13.00
CA ASN A 98 6.68 1.22 -13.52
C ASN A 98 6.78 1.25 -15.05
N THR A 99 6.06 2.17 -15.69
CA THR A 99 6.54 2.88 -16.89
C THR A 99 6.93 4.30 -16.50
N LYS A 100 8.06 4.44 -15.79
CA LYS A 100 8.76 5.72 -15.70
C LYS A 100 9.59 5.91 -16.98
N SER A 101 8.87 6.10 -18.09
CA SER A 101 9.32 7.06 -19.10
C SER A 101 9.00 8.44 -18.55
N ASP A 102 9.90 9.41 -18.70
CA ASP A 102 9.66 10.81 -18.37
C ASP A 102 8.57 11.43 -19.28
N SER A 103 7.34 10.99 -19.09
CA SER A 103 6.14 11.67 -19.51
C SER A 103 5.26 11.66 -18.28
N GLU A 104 5.05 12.83 -17.67
CA GLU A 104 3.84 13.05 -16.90
C GLU A 104 2.69 12.54 -17.77
N GLU A 105 2.07 11.39 -17.44
CA GLU A 105 0.81 11.03 -18.05
C GLU A 105 -0.17 12.08 -17.57
N VAL A 106 -0.24 13.18 -18.32
CA VAL A 106 -1.22 14.24 -18.14
C VAL A 106 -2.56 13.54 -18.14
N GLU A 107 -3.15 13.44 -16.95
CA GLU A 107 -4.41 12.74 -16.78
C GLU A 107 -5.39 13.31 -17.80
N LYS A 108 -5.81 12.46 -18.75
CA LYS A 108 -6.66 12.93 -19.84
C LYS A 108 -7.98 13.42 -19.25
N PRO A 109 -8.52 14.55 -19.75
CA PRO A 109 -9.72 15.12 -19.17
C PRO A 109 -10.90 14.16 -19.37
N LEU A 110 -11.86 14.18 -18.45
CA LEU A 110 -13.06 13.32 -18.47
C LEU A 110 -13.77 13.26 -19.85
N PRO A 111 -13.97 14.37 -20.57
CA PRO A 111 -14.58 14.34 -21.91
C PRO A 111 -13.79 13.50 -22.92
N TYR A 112 -12.45 13.54 -22.88
CA TYR A 112 -11.58 12.71 -23.72
C TYR A 112 -11.76 11.22 -23.40
N LYS A 113 -11.76 10.85 -22.12
CA LYS A 113 -11.97 9.46 -21.69
C LYS A 113 -13.33 8.91 -22.19
N ILE A 114 -14.38 9.72 -22.17
CA ILE A 114 -15.71 9.34 -22.67
C ILE A 114 -15.72 9.20 -24.20
N ALA A 115 -15.07 10.11 -24.93
CA ALA A 115 -14.92 9.99 -26.39
C ALA A 115 -14.13 8.74 -26.78
N LEU A 116 -13.08 8.40 -26.03
CA LEU A 116 -12.30 7.17 -26.21
C LEU A 116 -13.15 5.92 -26.04
N LEU A 117 -13.99 5.85 -24.99
CA LEU A 117 -14.92 4.74 -24.82
C LEU A 117 -15.88 4.59 -26.01
N GLN A 118 -16.39 5.71 -26.56
CA GLN A 118 -17.24 5.69 -27.74
C GLN A 118 -16.54 5.07 -28.94
N GLU A 119 -15.32 5.53 -29.26
CA GLU A 119 -14.58 5.03 -30.42
C GLU A 119 -14.09 3.59 -30.26
N LEU A 120 -13.85 3.13 -29.04
CA LEU A 120 -13.59 1.72 -28.73
C LEU A 120 -14.84 0.82 -28.86
N GLY A 121 -16.01 1.40 -29.17
CA GLY A 121 -17.26 0.66 -29.29
C GLY A 121 -17.82 0.20 -27.95
N PHE A 122 -17.45 0.85 -26.83
CA PHE A 122 -17.91 0.49 -25.48
C PHE A 122 -19.44 0.39 -25.38
N PHE A 123 -20.14 1.36 -25.96
CA PHE A 123 -21.61 1.40 -25.96
C PHE A 123 -22.25 0.32 -26.85
N GLU A 124 -21.46 -0.25 -27.77
CA GLU A 124 -21.91 -1.30 -28.68
C GLU A 124 -21.77 -2.71 -28.08
N LEU A 125 -21.04 -2.86 -26.97
CA LEU A 125 -20.84 -4.12 -26.27
C LEU A 125 -22.17 -4.71 -25.75
N ASP A 126 -22.41 -6.00 -25.98
CA ASP A 126 -23.65 -6.69 -25.59
C ASP A 126 -23.99 -6.54 -24.10
N LYS A 127 -22.98 -6.56 -23.22
CA LYS A 127 -23.17 -6.38 -21.78
C LYS A 127 -23.64 -4.98 -21.44
N ILE A 128 -23.17 -3.96 -22.17
CA ILE A 128 -23.52 -2.55 -21.95
C ILE A 128 -24.91 -2.25 -22.53
N LYS A 129 -25.24 -2.77 -23.71
CA LYS A 129 -26.58 -2.62 -24.32
C LYS A 129 -27.72 -3.18 -23.46
N LYS A 130 -27.44 -4.20 -22.64
CA LYS A 130 -28.41 -4.80 -21.71
C LYS A 130 -28.65 -3.97 -20.44
N LEU A 131 -27.82 -2.95 -20.17
CA LEU A 131 -27.98 -2.09 -19.01
C LEU A 131 -28.97 -0.97 -19.30
N THR A 132 -29.63 -0.48 -18.23
CA THR A 132 -30.35 0.79 -18.30
C THR A 132 -29.35 1.92 -18.48
N LYS A 133 -29.77 3.04 -19.11
CA LYS A 133 -28.91 4.23 -19.29
C LYS A 133 -28.27 4.69 -17.96
N GLU A 134 -29.04 4.64 -16.88
CA GLU A 134 -28.58 5.00 -15.54
C GLU A 134 -27.43 4.09 -15.04
N ASN A 135 -27.55 2.79 -15.25
CA ASN A 135 -26.49 1.85 -14.88
C ASN A 135 -25.27 1.98 -15.81
N THR A 136 -25.48 2.26 -17.09
CA THR A 136 -24.37 2.57 -18.02
C THR A 136 -23.59 3.80 -17.55
N PHE A 137 -24.26 4.87 -17.12
CA PHE A 137 -23.58 6.05 -16.56
C PHE A 137 -22.79 5.74 -15.30
N LYS A 138 -23.29 4.85 -14.42
CA LYS A 138 -22.54 4.40 -13.23
C LYS A 138 -21.29 3.61 -13.58
N VAL A 139 -21.34 2.76 -14.61
CA VAL A 139 -20.16 2.04 -15.11
C VAL A 139 -19.13 3.04 -15.64
N ILE A 140 -19.55 3.98 -16.48
CA ILE A 140 -18.67 5.03 -16.99
C ILE A 140 -18.07 5.84 -15.83
N GLN A 141 -18.86 6.17 -14.81
CA GLN A 141 -18.38 6.85 -13.61
C GLN A 141 -17.24 6.11 -12.90
N LYS A 142 -17.33 4.78 -12.84
CA LYS A 142 -16.27 3.95 -12.27
C LYS A 142 -15.01 3.90 -13.13
N LEU A 143 -15.16 3.98 -14.45
CA LEU A 143 -14.04 3.93 -15.40
C LEU A 143 -13.33 5.28 -15.56
N THR A 144 -14.08 6.38 -15.58
CA THR A 144 -13.55 7.69 -15.99
C THR A 144 -13.45 8.68 -14.84
N GLY A 145 -14.09 8.39 -13.70
CA GLY A 145 -14.33 9.37 -12.64
C GLY A 145 -15.39 10.41 -13.02
N GLY A 146 -15.56 11.41 -12.16
CA GLY A 146 -16.51 12.51 -12.34
C GLY A 146 -17.87 12.30 -11.67
N THR A 147 -18.71 13.34 -11.73
CA THR A 147 -20.08 13.28 -11.18
C THR A 147 -21.05 12.70 -12.19
N HIS A 148 -22.14 12.10 -11.69
CA HIS A 148 -23.20 11.57 -12.53
C HIS A 148 -23.73 12.58 -13.55
N ARG A 149 -23.95 13.85 -13.15
CA ARG A 149 -24.42 14.92 -14.05
C ARG A 149 -23.41 15.21 -15.17
N THR A 150 -22.12 15.24 -14.85
CA THR A 150 -21.06 15.53 -15.82
C THR A 150 -20.90 14.40 -16.83
N ILE A 151 -21.02 13.15 -16.38
CA ILE A 151 -20.98 11.98 -17.27
C ILE A 151 -22.18 11.98 -18.19
N LYS A 152 -23.39 12.10 -17.64
CA LYS A 152 -24.62 12.14 -18.45
C LYS A 152 -24.54 13.21 -19.54
N GLY A 153 -24.09 14.42 -19.20
CA GLY A 153 -23.92 15.51 -20.17
C GLY A 153 -22.90 15.17 -21.27
N ASN A 154 -21.72 14.68 -20.88
CA ASN A 154 -20.67 14.30 -21.85
C ASN A 154 -21.01 13.05 -22.66
N VAL A 155 -21.83 12.12 -22.18
CA VAL A 155 -22.27 11.00 -23.01
C VAL A 155 -23.32 11.49 -24.02
N ASN A 156 -24.30 12.26 -23.56
CA ASN A 156 -25.38 12.75 -24.41
C ASN A 156 -24.85 13.68 -25.53
N VAL A 157 -23.85 14.53 -25.25
CA VAL A 157 -23.34 15.51 -26.24
C VAL A 157 -22.60 14.87 -27.43
N LEU A 158 -22.21 13.59 -27.31
CA LEU A 158 -21.69 12.80 -28.43
C LEU A 158 -22.75 12.60 -29.53
N ASN A 159 -24.04 12.58 -29.15
CA ASN A 159 -25.12 12.63 -30.14
C ASN A 159 -25.26 14.07 -30.68
N TYR A 160 -25.23 14.22 -32.00
CA TYR A 160 -25.37 15.52 -32.66
C TYR A 160 -26.71 16.19 -32.32
N ASP A 161 -27.78 15.39 -32.20
CA ASP A 161 -29.15 15.87 -31.95
C ASP A 161 -29.43 16.15 -30.46
N SER A 162 -28.42 16.10 -29.60
CA SER A 162 -28.57 16.37 -28.17
C SER A 162 -28.77 17.85 -27.87
N ASN A 163 -29.69 18.14 -26.96
CA ASN A 163 -29.94 19.49 -26.41
C ASN A 163 -29.01 19.83 -25.21
N GLU A 164 -27.97 19.05 -24.94
CA GLU A 164 -27.00 19.40 -23.89
C GLU A 164 -26.16 20.63 -24.28
N ASP A 165 -25.74 21.37 -23.27
CA ASP A 165 -24.86 22.53 -23.44
C ASP A 165 -23.45 22.12 -23.89
N ARG A 166 -23.15 22.33 -25.17
CA ARG A 166 -21.86 22.02 -25.81
C ARG A 166 -20.70 22.91 -25.33
N ALA A 167 -20.97 24.02 -24.66
CA ALA A 167 -19.93 24.83 -24.03
C ALA A 167 -19.47 24.19 -22.70
N LYS A 168 -20.37 23.44 -22.04
CA LYS A 168 -20.10 22.79 -20.76
C LYS A 168 -19.66 21.33 -20.90
N TYR A 169 -20.25 20.58 -21.83
CA TYR A 169 -19.95 19.18 -22.09
C TYR A 169 -19.28 19.08 -23.47
N THR A 170 -18.07 18.55 -23.51
CA THR A 170 -17.14 18.78 -24.64
C THR A 170 -16.55 17.50 -25.20
N SER A 171 -17.10 16.32 -24.87
CA SER A 171 -16.58 15.03 -25.34
C SER A 171 -16.60 14.92 -26.86
N ASN A 172 -17.60 15.50 -27.52
CA ASN A 172 -17.69 15.56 -28.98
C ASN A 172 -16.48 16.26 -29.63
N ASN A 173 -15.83 17.18 -28.91
CA ASN A 173 -14.66 17.92 -29.41
C ASN A 173 -13.38 17.04 -29.46
N TYR A 174 -13.38 15.88 -28.80
CA TYR A 174 -12.21 14.98 -28.74
C TYR A 174 -12.28 13.80 -29.70
N THR A 175 -13.34 13.72 -30.52
CA THR A 175 -13.57 12.59 -31.44
C THR A 175 -12.37 12.36 -32.38
N ASP A 176 -11.88 13.43 -33.02
CA ASP A 176 -10.76 13.33 -33.98
C ASP A 176 -9.43 13.05 -33.27
N ASP A 177 -9.21 13.65 -32.09
CA ASP A 177 -8.01 13.42 -31.27
C ASP A 177 -7.89 11.95 -30.86
N VAL A 178 -9.01 11.33 -30.46
CA VAL A 178 -9.08 9.92 -30.09
C VAL A 178 -8.82 9.02 -31.28
N LYS A 179 -9.43 9.29 -32.45
CA LYS A 179 -9.18 8.51 -33.67
C LYS A 179 -7.71 8.56 -34.07
N ASN A 180 -7.13 9.76 -34.10
CA ASN A 180 -5.72 9.97 -34.39
C ASN A 180 -4.79 9.25 -33.40
N TYR A 181 -5.16 9.21 -32.12
CA TYR A 181 -4.42 8.45 -31.13
C TYR A 181 -4.48 6.95 -31.39
N LEU A 182 -5.66 6.38 -31.61
CA LEU A 182 -5.84 4.95 -31.87
C LEU A 182 -5.17 4.51 -33.17
N ASP A 183 -5.19 5.33 -34.21
CA ASP A 183 -4.52 5.04 -35.49
C ASP A 183 -3.00 5.00 -35.36
N LYS A 184 -2.40 5.77 -34.44
CA LYS A 184 -0.96 5.71 -34.15
C LYS A 184 -0.52 4.44 -33.40
N LEU A 185 -1.47 3.69 -32.84
CA LEU A 185 -1.19 2.44 -32.13
C LEU A 185 -1.23 1.20 -33.05
N LYS A 186 -1.67 1.35 -34.30
CA LYS A 186 -1.69 0.29 -35.32
C LYS A 186 -0.31 0.12 -35.95
#